data_AF-A0A376FK03-F1
#
_entry.id   AF-A0A376FK03-F1
#
_cell.length_a   1.000
_cell.length_b   1.000
_cell.length_c   1.000
_cell.angle_alpha   90.00
_cell.angle_beta   90.00
_cell.angle_gamma   90.00
#
_symmetry.space_group_name_H-M   'P 1'
#
loop_
_entity.id
_entity.type
_entity.pdbx_description
1 polymer ?
#
loop_
_entity_poly.entity_id
_entity_poly.type
_entity_poly.pdbx_seq_one_letter_code
_entity_poly.pdbx_strand_id
1 'polypeptide(L)'
;MKRTALAFLMLPALAHADWSSPGFNAFSAEGTGVFTSQAKLAKGTRPLTLSFDKTCWQPADAIKLNEMLSLKPCDGTPPQWRLFRDGDYQMRIDTRSGTPTLLLTIQSASEQPVANVIRQCPKWDGKPLTLDVSSTFPEGSVVRDYYSKQTATVQNGKITLQPARQQ
;
A
#
# COMPACT_ATOMS: atom_id res chain seq x y z
N MET A 1 14.92 34.16 -53.84
CA MET A 1 15.20 34.34 -52.40
C MET A 1 14.43 33.27 -51.62
N LYS A 2 15.12 32.27 -51.06
CA LYS A 2 14.50 31.13 -50.38
C LYS A 2 14.13 31.53 -48.94
N ARG A 3 12.84 31.43 -48.59
CA ARG A 3 12.32 31.71 -47.25
C ARG A 3 12.45 30.45 -46.41
N THR A 4 13.45 30.41 -45.52
CA THR A 4 13.62 29.32 -44.56
C THR A 4 12.69 29.58 -43.38
N ALA A 5 11.62 28.79 -43.27
CA ALA A 5 10.73 28.81 -42.12
C ALA A 5 11.43 28.08 -40.95
N LEU A 6 11.83 28.84 -39.93
CA LEU A 6 12.39 28.31 -38.69
C LEU A 6 11.20 27.91 -37.79
N ALA A 7 10.88 26.62 -37.74
CA ALA A 7 9.87 26.09 -36.84
C ALA A 7 10.45 26.04 -35.41
N PHE A 8 9.97 26.95 -34.55
CA PHE A 8 10.31 26.97 -33.12
C PHE A 8 9.53 25.85 -32.42
N LEU A 9 10.19 24.73 -32.14
CA LEU A 9 9.64 23.66 -31.31
C LEU A 9 9.50 24.20 -29.87
N MET A 10 8.29 24.60 -29.50
CA MET A 10 7.92 24.87 -28.11
C MET A 10 7.96 23.56 -27.32
N LEU A 11 9.11 23.28 -26.68
CA LEU A 11 9.20 22.27 -25.63
C LEU A 11 8.42 22.80 -24.42
N PRO A 12 7.46 22.04 -23.85
CA PRO A 12 6.76 22.47 -22.65
C PRO A 12 7.79 22.61 -21.52
N ALA A 13 7.85 23.80 -20.94
CA ALA A 13 8.62 24.05 -19.73
C ALA A 13 8.00 23.21 -18.61
N LEU A 14 8.62 22.09 -18.27
CA LEU A 14 8.31 21.34 -17.06
C LEU A 14 8.71 22.24 -15.89
N ALA A 15 7.73 22.93 -15.27
CA ALA A 15 7.94 23.60 -14.00
C ALA A 15 8.29 22.52 -12.98
N HIS A 16 9.57 22.44 -12.60
CA HIS A 16 10.01 21.54 -11.55
C HIS A 16 9.47 22.12 -10.25
N ALA A 17 8.62 21.39 -9.54
CA ALA A 17 8.25 21.78 -8.20
C ALA A 17 9.48 21.62 -7.29
N ASP A 18 9.74 22.61 -6.43
CA ASP A 18 10.92 22.63 -5.55
C ASP A 18 10.89 21.55 -4.45
N TRP A 19 9.86 20.69 -4.46
CA TRP A 19 9.76 19.53 -3.59
C TRP A 19 10.58 18.36 -4.13
N SER A 20 11.30 17.69 -3.23
CA SER A 20 12.00 16.45 -3.51
C SER A 20 11.94 15.49 -2.33
N SER A 21 12.00 14.19 -2.60
CA SER A 21 12.16 13.16 -1.58
C SER A 21 13.08 12.07 -2.14
N PRO A 22 14.06 11.55 -1.36
CA PRO A 22 14.92 10.48 -1.82
C PRO A 22 14.11 9.30 -2.36
N GLY A 23 14.53 8.72 -3.49
CA GLY A 23 13.87 7.57 -4.10
C GLY A 23 12.50 7.84 -4.75
N PHE A 24 12.06 9.10 -4.82
CA PHE A 24 10.88 9.52 -5.58
C PHE A 24 11.28 10.26 -6.86
N ASN A 25 10.41 10.23 -7.87
CA ASN A 25 10.57 11.05 -9.06
C ASN A 25 10.41 12.55 -8.73
N ALA A 26 10.74 13.41 -9.71
CA ALA A 26 10.48 14.84 -9.59
C ALA A 26 8.99 15.11 -9.29
N PHE A 27 8.72 16.05 -8.39
CA PHE A 27 7.36 16.44 -8.07
C PHE A 27 6.76 17.30 -9.18
N SER A 28 5.48 17.07 -9.48
CA SER A 28 4.66 17.89 -10.35
C SER A 28 3.61 18.65 -9.56
N ALA A 29 3.35 19.91 -9.91
CA ALA A 29 2.23 20.65 -9.35
C ALA A 29 0.91 20.21 -10.02
N GLU A 30 -0.09 19.83 -9.24
CA GLU A 30 -1.45 19.48 -9.71
C GLU A 30 -2.45 20.65 -9.55
N GLY A 31 -1.96 21.79 -9.09
CA GLY A 31 -2.74 22.98 -8.83
C GLY A 31 -2.04 23.86 -7.79
N THR A 32 -2.74 24.88 -7.30
CA THR A 32 -2.18 25.79 -6.30
C THR A 32 -1.93 25.07 -4.98
N GLY A 33 -0.66 24.94 -4.59
CA GLY A 33 -0.24 24.37 -3.31
C GLY A 33 -0.42 22.85 -3.18
N VAL A 34 -0.61 22.13 -4.29
CA VAL A 34 -0.70 20.66 -4.30
C VAL A 34 0.37 20.10 -5.23
N PHE A 35 1.19 19.19 -4.70
CA PHE A 35 2.32 18.60 -5.41
C PHE A 35 2.29 17.08 -5.30
N THR A 36 2.54 16.38 -6.39
CA THR A 36 2.52 14.91 -6.43
C THR A 36 3.81 14.35 -6.99
N SER A 37 4.19 13.17 -6.50
CA SER A 37 5.28 12.37 -7.05
C SER A 37 4.96 10.89 -6.88
N GLN A 38 5.58 10.05 -7.70
CA GLN A 38 5.41 8.61 -7.66
C GLN A 38 6.74 7.90 -7.79
N ALA A 39 6.85 6.70 -7.22
CA ALA A 39 7.99 5.82 -7.42
C ALA A 39 7.66 4.36 -7.14
N LYS A 40 8.36 3.47 -7.83
CA LYS A 40 8.34 2.04 -7.54
C LYS A 40 9.33 1.76 -6.40
N LEU A 41 8.83 1.31 -5.25
CA LEU A 41 9.65 1.02 -4.07
C LEU A 41 9.56 -0.46 -3.71
N ALA A 42 10.67 -1.01 -3.23
CA ALA A 42 10.73 -2.37 -2.68
C ALA A 42 10.35 -2.39 -1.20
N LYS A 43 9.82 -3.51 -0.73
CA LYS A 43 9.55 -3.81 0.67
C LYS A 43 10.82 -3.59 1.51
N GLY A 44 10.67 -2.96 2.66
CA GLY A 44 11.78 -2.68 3.55
C GLY A 44 11.50 -1.54 4.50
N THR A 45 12.53 -1.12 5.24
CA THR A 45 12.47 0.05 6.10
C THR A 45 13.43 1.09 5.55
N ARG A 46 12.98 2.35 5.46
CA ARG A 46 13.78 3.45 4.91
C ARG A 46 13.51 4.76 5.64
N PRO A 47 14.48 5.69 5.72
CA PRO A 47 14.21 7.03 6.21
C PRO A 47 13.24 7.76 5.29
N LEU A 48 12.32 8.53 5.86
CA LEU A 48 11.42 9.41 5.12
C LEU A 48 11.69 10.87 5.47
N THR A 49 12.21 11.60 4.47
CA THR A 49 12.40 13.05 4.51
C THR A 49 11.95 13.66 3.19
N LEU A 50 11.57 14.92 3.24
CA LEU A 50 11.23 15.74 2.08
C LEU A 50 12.09 17.01 2.15
N SER A 51 12.38 17.60 1.00
CA SER A 51 13.04 18.89 0.92
C SER A 51 12.23 19.85 0.06
N PHE A 52 12.12 21.10 0.52
CA PHE A 52 11.53 22.21 -0.23
C PHE A 52 12.43 23.42 -0.04
N ASP A 53 12.89 24.02 -1.15
CA ASP A 53 13.82 25.16 -1.13
C ASP A 53 14.97 24.99 -0.11
N LYS A 54 15.65 23.83 -0.19
CA LYS A 54 16.76 23.42 0.68
C LYS A 54 16.40 23.21 2.16
N THR A 55 15.15 23.46 2.56
CA THR A 55 14.65 23.17 3.91
C THR A 55 14.25 21.70 4.00
N CYS A 56 14.63 21.03 5.09
CA CYS A 56 14.29 19.64 5.35
C CYS A 56 12.98 19.54 6.14
N TRP A 57 12.10 18.64 5.70
CA TRP A 57 10.81 18.34 6.30
C TRP A 57 10.68 16.84 6.61
N GLN A 58 9.98 16.52 7.70
CA GLN A 58 9.64 15.16 8.07
C GLN A 58 8.23 15.05 8.68
N PRO A 59 7.59 13.87 8.65
CA PRO A 59 6.35 13.63 9.38
C PRO A 59 6.49 13.96 10.87
N ALA A 60 5.49 14.66 11.42
CA ALA A 60 5.43 14.97 12.84
C ALA A 60 5.14 13.74 13.71
N ASP A 61 4.32 12.82 13.17
CA ASP A 61 3.83 11.62 13.84
C ASP A 61 4.22 10.34 13.09
N ALA A 62 3.76 9.19 13.59
CA ALA A 62 3.99 7.89 12.98
C ALA A 62 3.54 7.85 11.51
N ILE A 63 4.39 7.26 10.67
CA ILE A 63 4.17 7.21 9.21
C ILE A 63 3.14 6.13 8.89
N LYS A 64 2.03 6.55 8.27
CA LYS A 64 0.95 5.67 7.85
C LYS A 64 0.52 5.96 6.41
N LEU A 65 0.00 4.94 5.75
CA LEU A 65 -0.58 5.08 4.41
C LEU A 65 -2.03 5.54 4.53
N ASN A 66 -2.49 6.30 3.54
CA ASN A 66 -3.87 6.80 3.41
C ASN A 66 -4.34 7.70 4.57
N GLU A 67 -3.41 8.27 5.34
CA GLU A 67 -3.67 9.28 6.36
C GLU A 67 -2.94 10.58 6.00
N MET A 68 -3.50 11.74 6.37
CA MET A 68 -2.83 13.03 6.22
C MET A 68 -1.83 13.21 7.35
N LEU A 69 -0.54 13.26 7.00
CA LEU A 69 0.56 13.43 7.93
C LEU A 69 0.99 14.90 7.96
N SER A 70 0.91 15.56 9.10
CA SER A 70 1.48 16.91 9.26
C SER A 70 3.00 16.84 9.11
N LEU A 71 3.59 17.79 8.38
CA LEU A 71 5.03 17.93 8.26
C LEU A 71 5.57 18.97 9.24
N LYS A 72 6.73 18.67 9.82
CA LYS A 72 7.53 19.59 10.64
C LYS A 72 8.95 19.71 10.05
N PRO A 73 9.70 20.78 10.37
CA PRO A 73 11.12 20.82 10.08
C PRO A 73 11.83 19.58 10.64
N CYS A 74 12.85 19.08 9.94
CA CYS A 74 13.59 17.92 10.40
C CYS A 74 14.24 18.16 11.77
N ASP A 75 14.05 17.22 12.68
CA ASP A 75 14.72 17.17 13.98
C ASP A 75 15.35 15.80 14.22
N GLY A 76 16.62 15.80 14.63
CA GLY A 76 17.34 14.58 15.00
C GLY A 76 17.40 13.53 13.90
N THR A 77 17.01 12.31 14.24
CA THR A 77 17.09 11.14 13.33
C THR A 77 15.83 11.05 12.48
N PRO A 78 15.95 10.90 11.15
CA PRO A 78 14.80 10.76 10.27
C PRO A 78 13.86 9.61 10.66
N PRO A 79 12.54 9.82 10.65
CA PRO A 79 11.58 8.78 10.95
C PRO A 79 11.65 7.66 9.92
N GLN A 80 11.56 6.42 10.40
CA GLN A 80 11.69 5.23 9.57
C GLN A 80 10.33 4.78 9.05
N TRP A 81 10.18 4.78 7.72
CA TRP A 81 9.00 4.30 7.04
C TRP A 81 9.14 2.81 6.71
N ARG A 82 8.24 1.99 7.26
CA ARG A 82 8.13 0.57 6.94
C ARG A 82 7.20 0.36 5.74
N LEU A 83 7.78 -0.07 4.62
CA LEU A 83 7.10 -0.50 3.41
C LEU A 83 6.76 -1.99 3.55
N PHE A 84 5.47 -2.34 3.58
CA PHE A 84 5.03 -3.71 3.84
C PHE A 84 5.11 -4.64 2.61
N ARG A 85 5.18 -4.06 1.40
CA ARG A 85 5.27 -4.78 0.13
C ARG A 85 5.97 -3.92 -0.93
N ASP A 86 6.37 -4.56 -2.02
CA ASP A 86 6.78 -3.85 -3.23
C ASP A 86 5.54 -3.17 -3.84
N GLY A 87 5.73 -2.02 -4.49
CA GLY A 87 4.64 -1.38 -5.22
C GLY A 87 4.95 0.01 -5.75
N ASP A 88 3.97 0.57 -6.46
CA ASP A 88 4.00 1.92 -6.99
C ASP A 88 3.39 2.86 -5.95
N TYR A 89 4.25 3.60 -5.26
CA TYR A 89 3.88 4.52 -4.19
C TYR A 89 3.67 5.92 -4.75
N GLN A 90 2.71 6.65 -4.18
CA GLN A 90 2.48 8.06 -4.49
C GLN A 90 2.62 8.90 -3.23
N MET A 91 3.23 10.06 -3.41
CA MET A 91 3.31 11.15 -2.45
C MET A 91 2.45 12.29 -2.93
N ARG A 92 1.62 12.84 -2.06
CA ARG A 92 0.91 14.09 -2.29
C ARG A 92 1.17 15.05 -1.15
N ILE A 93 1.67 16.24 -1.47
CA ILE A 93 1.94 17.32 -0.52
C ILE A 93 0.89 18.40 -0.72
N ASP A 94 0.30 18.88 0.37
CA ASP A 94 -0.65 19.98 0.38
C ASP A 94 -0.19 21.09 1.32
N THR A 95 0.02 22.30 0.78
CA THR A 95 0.52 23.47 1.52
C THR A 95 -0.55 24.52 1.76
N ARG A 96 -1.83 24.24 1.47
CA ARG A 96 -2.91 25.24 1.49
C ARG A 96 -3.38 25.61 2.90
N SER A 97 -3.08 24.78 3.90
CA SER A 97 -3.51 24.93 5.30
C SER A 97 -2.50 25.65 6.20
N GLY A 98 -1.45 26.26 5.66
CA GLY A 98 -0.38 26.94 6.43
C GLY A 98 0.69 25.99 6.96
N THR A 99 0.30 24.81 7.44
CA THR A 99 1.22 23.69 7.71
C THR A 99 1.16 22.70 6.55
N PRO A 100 2.29 22.38 5.89
CA PRO A 100 2.33 21.36 4.84
C PRO A 100 1.91 19.99 5.38
N THR A 101 1.09 19.27 4.61
CA THR A 101 0.67 17.89 4.91
C THR A 101 1.12 16.95 3.81
N LEU A 102 1.37 15.69 4.17
CA LEU A 102 1.79 14.61 3.28
C LEU A 102 0.76 13.48 3.34
N LEU A 103 0.28 13.05 2.18
CA LEU A 103 -0.47 11.82 2.00
C LEU A 103 0.40 10.81 1.24
N LEU A 104 0.57 9.63 1.83
CA LEU A 104 1.24 8.49 1.21
C LEU A 104 0.23 7.44 0.80
N THR A 105 0.22 7.05 -0.46
CA THR A 105 -0.62 5.96 -0.96
C THR A 105 0.24 4.93 -1.69
N ILE A 106 -0.30 3.74 -1.85
CA ILE A 106 0.25 2.71 -2.73
C ILE A 106 -0.83 2.36 -3.72
N GLN A 107 -0.50 2.31 -5.00
CA GLN A 107 -1.39 1.74 -6.00
C GLN A 107 -1.64 0.29 -5.60
N SER A 108 -2.90 0.00 -5.24
CA SER A 108 -3.32 -1.39 -5.10
C SER A 108 -3.04 -2.06 -6.43
N ALA A 109 -2.35 -3.22 -6.40
CA ALA A 109 -2.36 -4.12 -7.53
C ALA A 109 -3.82 -4.22 -7.95
N SER A 110 -4.12 -3.88 -9.21
CA SER A 110 -5.48 -3.93 -9.75
C SER A 110 -6.10 -5.21 -9.23
N GLU A 111 -7.17 -5.09 -8.44
CA GLU A 111 -8.00 -6.24 -8.17
C GLU A 111 -8.29 -6.80 -9.56
N GLN A 112 -7.66 -7.94 -9.89
CA GLN A 112 -8.24 -8.82 -10.89
C GLN A 112 -9.71 -8.85 -10.52
N PRO A 113 -10.65 -8.57 -11.44
CA PRO A 113 -12.04 -8.49 -11.10
C PRO A 113 -12.40 -9.79 -10.40
N VAL A 114 -12.38 -9.76 -9.06
CA VAL A 114 -12.91 -10.80 -8.23
C VAL A 114 -14.36 -10.57 -8.53
N ALA A 115 -14.92 -11.41 -9.40
CA ALA A 115 -16.35 -11.41 -9.65
C ALA A 115 -17.01 -11.12 -8.30
N ASN A 116 -17.91 -10.14 -8.26
CA ASN A 116 -18.69 -9.75 -7.08
C ASN A 116 -19.52 -10.96 -6.62
N VAL A 117 -18.84 -11.97 -6.12
CA VAL A 117 -19.39 -13.07 -5.38
C VAL A 117 -19.49 -12.46 -4.00
N ILE A 118 -20.70 -12.03 -3.67
CA ILE A 118 -21.08 -11.79 -2.27
C ILE A 118 -20.73 -13.11 -1.56
N ARG A 119 -19.54 -13.17 -0.96
CA ARG A 119 -19.09 -14.31 -0.16
C ARG A 119 -19.86 -14.20 1.15
N GLN A 120 -21.15 -14.53 1.12
CA GLN A 120 -21.86 -14.86 2.34
C GLN A 120 -21.15 -16.08 2.90
N CYS A 121 -20.44 -15.90 4.02
CA CYS A 121 -19.96 -17.03 4.79
C CYS A 121 -21.18 -17.92 5.07
N PRO A 122 -21.18 -19.19 4.63
CA PRO A 122 -22.32 -20.05 4.84
C PRO A 122 -22.59 -20.13 6.34
N LYS A 123 -23.84 -19.82 6.74
CA LYS A 123 -24.27 -20.03 8.12
C LYS A 123 -24.23 -21.54 8.37
N TRP A 124 -23.42 -21.95 9.34
CA TRP A 124 -23.31 -23.36 9.70
C TRP A 124 -24.68 -23.91 10.13
N ASP A 125 -25.05 -25.07 9.59
CA ASP A 125 -26.37 -25.71 9.80
C ASP A 125 -26.37 -26.72 10.95
N GLY A 126 -25.30 -26.77 11.74
CA GLY A 126 -25.14 -27.67 12.89
C GLY A 126 -24.64 -29.07 12.53
N LYS A 127 -24.41 -29.38 11.24
CA LYS A 127 -23.95 -30.70 10.78
C LYS A 127 -22.42 -30.80 10.68
N PRO A 128 -21.87 -32.02 10.59
CA PRO A 128 -20.45 -32.21 10.34
C PRO A 128 -20.00 -31.50 9.06
N LEU A 129 -18.91 -30.75 9.14
CA LEU A 129 -18.33 -30.02 8.03
C LEU A 129 -17.20 -30.85 7.43
N THR A 130 -17.30 -31.16 6.14
CA THR A 130 -16.21 -31.79 5.37
C THR A 130 -15.42 -30.73 4.62
N LEU A 131 -14.12 -30.70 4.84
CA LEU A 131 -13.21 -29.73 4.22
C LEU A 131 -12.19 -30.47 3.35
N ASP A 132 -11.95 -29.95 2.15
CA ASP A 132 -10.80 -30.34 1.34
C ASP A 132 -9.55 -29.66 1.89
N VAL A 133 -8.56 -30.47 2.24
CA VAL A 133 -7.30 -30.02 2.81
C VAL A 133 -6.08 -30.58 2.07
N SER A 134 -6.31 -31.18 0.90
CA SER A 134 -5.31 -31.86 0.09
C SER A 134 -4.15 -30.96 -0.35
N SER A 135 -4.38 -29.65 -0.45
CA SER A 135 -3.36 -28.65 -0.78
C SER A 135 -2.40 -28.32 0.37
N THR A 136 -2.75 -28.69 1.60
CA THR A 136 -2.02 -28.27 2.81
C THR A 136 -1.48 -29.46 3.60
N PHE A 137 -2.22 -30.57 3.69
CA PHE A 137 -1.84 -31.74 4.49
C PHE A 137 -1.75 -33.00 3.64
N PRO A 138 -0.67 -33.80 3.78
CA PRO A 138 -0.57 -35.12 3.17
C PRO A 138 -1.66 -36.08 3.68
N GLU A 139 -1.98 -37.09 2.87
CA GLU A 139 -2.86 -38.19 3.24
C GLU A 139 -2.37 -38.90 4.51
N GLY A 140 -3.29 -39.27 5.41
CA GLY A 140 -2.96 -39.89 6.70
C GLY A 140 -2.49 -38.91 7.80
N SER A 141 -2.35 -37.62 7.51
CA SER A 141 -2.00 -36.61 8.52
C SER A 141 -3.10 -36.46 9.57
N VAL A 142 -2.71 -36.24 10.82
CA VAL A 142 -3.64 -35.91 11.92
C VAL A 142 -3.71 -34.40 12.09
N VAL A 143 -4.87 -33.82 11.80
CA VAL A 143 -5.16 -32.38 11.94
C VAL A 143 -5.92 -32.17 13.24
N ARG A 144 -5.51 -31.16 14.04
CA ARG A 144 -6.19 -30.78 15.29
C ARG A 144 -6.91 -29.45 15.11
N ASP A 145 -8.21 -29.44 15.42
CA ASP A 145 -8.99 -28.22 15.53
C ASP A 145 -8.51 -27.40 16.75
N TYR A 146 -8.17 -26.14 16.52
CA TYR A 146 -7.64 -25.25 17.55
C TYR A 146 -8.65 -24.94 18.65
N TYR A 147 -9.93 -24.75 18.30
CA TYR A 147 -10.99 -24.33 19.21
C TYR A 147 -11.58 -25.51 19.97
N SER A 148 -11.92 -26.59 19.27
CA SER A 148 -12.56 -27.77 19.89
C SER A 148 -11.59 -28.79 20.46
N LYS A 149 -10.29 -28.69 20.11
CA LYS A 149 -9.24 -29.70 20.41
C LYS A 149 -9.51 -31.09 19.79
N GLN A 150 -10.54 -31.24 18.98
CA GLN A 150 -10.80 -32.48 18.24
C GLN A 150 -9.71 -32.73 17.20
N THR A 151 -9.50 -34.01 16.88
CA THR A 151 -8.56 -34.41 15.83
C THR A 151 -9.28 -35.15 14.72
N ALA A 152 -8.84 -34.97 13.49
CA ALA A 152 -9.31 -35.70 12.31
C ALA A 152 -8.12 -36.17 11.48
N THR A 153 -8.24 -37.36 10.90
CA THR A 153 -7.22 -37.88 9.98
C THR A 153 -7.61 -37.52 8.55
N VAL A 154 -6.66 -37.05 7.76
CA VAL A 154 -6.87 -36.76 6.33
C VAL A 154 -7.14 -38.07 5.61
N GLN A 155 -8.33 -38.19 5.04
CA GLN A 155 -8.77 -39.32 4.23
C GLN A 155 -9.25 -38.82 2.87
N ASN A 156 -8.67 -39.33 1.79
CA ASN A 156 -8.90 -38.88 0.42
C ASN A 156 -8.76 -37.35 0.28
N GLY A 157 -7.74 -36.78 0.91
CA GLY A 157 -7.49 -35.33 0.92
C GLY A 157 -8.49 -34.50 1.71
N LYS A 158 -9.40 -35.12 2.49
CA LYS A 158 -10.46 -34.43 3.24
C LYS A 158 -10.40 -34.73 4.72
N ILE A 159 -10.94 -33.80 5.52
CA ILE A 159 -11.24 -34.02 6.93
C ILE A 159 -12.70 -33.70 7.20
N THR A 160 -13.29 -34.38 8.17
CA THR A 160 -14.63 -34.10 8.68
C THR A 160 -14.53 -33.69 10.14
N LEU A 161 -15.05 -32.51 10.48
CA LEU A 161 -15.05 -31.97 11.83
C LEU A 161 -16.46 -31.55 12.23
N GLN A 162 -16.78 -31.66 13.51
CA GLN A 162 -18.01 -31.11 14.09
C GLN A 162 -17.63 -29.83 14.86
N PRO A 163 -17.95 -28.64 14.35
CA PRO A 163 -17.75 -27.41 15.11
C PRO A 163 -18.38 -27.49 16.50
N ALA A 164 -17.68 -26.99 17.52
CA ALA A 164 -18.22 -26.93 18.87
C ALA A 164 -19.45 -26.02 18.92
N ARG A 165 -20.41 -26.33 19.79
CA ARG A 165 -21.52 -25.39 20.07
C ARG A 165 -20.92 -24.07 20.55
N GLN A 166 -21.41 -22.96 20.00
CA GLN A 166 -21.07 -21.62 20.49
C GLN A 166 -21.55 -21.54 21.95
N GLN A 167 -20.63 -21.24 22.88
CA GLN A 167 -20.95 -20.90 24.26
C GLN A 167 -21.37 -19.44 24.36
#